data_AF-A0A9Q0W638-F1
#
_entry.id   AF-A0A9Q0W638-F1
#
_cell.length_a   1.000
_cell.length_b   1.000
_cell.length_c   1.000
_cell.angle_alpha   90.00
_cell.angle_beta   90.00
_cell.angle_gamma   90.00
#
_symmetry.space_group_name_H-M   'P 1'
#
loop_
_entity.id
_entity.type
_entity.pdbx_description
1 polymer ?
#
loop_
_entity_poly.entity_id
_entity_poly.type
_entity_poly.pdbx_seq_one_letter_code
_entity_poly.pdbx_strand_id
1 'polypeptide(L)'
;MHRSKGHYIIHGRERRYRIFDRWWNETSGSEKENKRSKFASLTQDTCFWAKVEEARDLLDALRSTGDPSQSQYWEKIDSFASSAKTLVENKDVSIDVVAKNSSYSLWLKDYNELKSQMELFRPQFLSFANEEMVP
;
A
#
# COMPACT_ATOMS: atom_id res chain seq x y z
N MET A 1 2.10 7.76 -19.16
CA MET A 1 2.68 8.95 -18.48
C MET A 1 3.57 8.58 -17.29
N HIS A 2 3.20 7.66 -16.39
CA HIS A 2 4.07 7.33 -15.24
C HIS A 2 5.42 6.70 -15.64
N ARG A 3 5.43 5.82 -16.66
CA ARG A 3 6.67 5.21 -17.18
C ARG A 3 7.66 6.18 -17.84
N SER A 4 7.20 7.36 -18.24
CA SER A 4 8.00 8.35 -18.98
C SER A 4 8.25 9.64 -18.18
N LYS A 5 7.34 10.02 -17.29
CA LYS A 5 7.39 11.26 -16.49
C LYS A 5 7.55 11.01 -14.98
N GLY A 6 7.62 9.75 -14.55
CA GLY A 6 7.63 9.36 -13.15
C GLY A 6 6.23 9.30 -12.53
N HIS A 7 6.17 8.81 -11.29
CA HIS A 7 4.89 8.55 -10.63
C HIS A 7 4.08 9.82 -10.33
N TYR A 8 2.74 9.66 -10.26
CA TYR A 8 1.81 10.78 -10.17
C TYR A 8 2.02 11.63 -8.92
N ILE A 9 2.27 11.01 -7.76
CA ILE A 9 2.34 11.74 -6.48
C ILE A 9 3.44 12.82 -6.54
N ILE A 10 4.60 12.45 -7.09
CA ILE A 10 5.78 13.31 -7.16
C ILE A 10 5.69 14.25 -8.37
N HIS A 11 5.41 13.72 -9.56
CA HIS A 11 5.61 14.44 -10.83
C HIS A 11 4.32 14.81 -11.57
N GLY A 12 3.19 14.17 -11.26
CA GLY A 12 1.92 14.37 -11.96
C GLY A 12 0.90 15.22 -11.21
N ARG A 13 1.08 15.39 -9.90
CA ARG A 13 0.09 16.03 -9.04
C ARG A 13 0.10 17.55 -9.19
N GLU A 14 -0.96 18.10 -9.77
CA GLU A 14 -1.10 19.55 -9.94
C GLU A 14 -1.14 20.31 -8.61
N ARG A 15 -0.57 21.52 -8.61
CA ARG A 15 -0.47 22.39 -7.44
C ARG A 15 -1.82 22.64 -6.75
N ARG A 16 -2.90 22.77 -7.51
CA ARG A 16 -4.25 23.02 -6.97
C ARG A 16 -4.71 21.93 -6.02
N TYR A 17 -4.45 20.66 -6.34
CA TYR A 17 -4.82 19.54 -5.48
C TYR A 17 -3.98 19.50 -4.20
N ARG A 18 -2.70 19.89 -4.28
CA ARG A 18 -1.83 20.01 -3.09
C ARG A 18 -2.32 21.11 -2.14
N ILE A 19 -2.80 22.22 -2.68
CA ILE A 19 -3.37 23.33 -1.89
C ILE A 19 -4.66 22.88 -1.20
N PHE A 20 -5.56 22.20 -1.92
CA PHE A 20 -6.81 21.73 -1.34
C PHE A 20 -6.61 20.69 -0.24
N ASP A 21 -5.72 19.71 -0.44
CA ASP A 21 -5.37 18.76 0.62
C ASP A 21 -4.85 19.47 1.87
N ARG A 22 -3.99 20.49 1.68
CA ARG A 22 -3.43 21.25 2.79
C ARG A 22 -4.52 21.96 3.58
N TRP A 23 -5.40 22.70 2.91
CA TRP A 23 -6.51 23.38 3.58
C TRP A 23 -7.48 22.41 4.24
N TRP A 24 -7.73 21.27 3.60
CA TRP A 24 -8.56 20.21 4.14
C TRP A 24 -7.98 19.70 5.47
N ASN A 25 -6.71 19.30 5.47
CA ASN A 25 -6.02 18.77 6.64
C ASN A 25 -5.86 19.79 7.79
N GLU A 26 -5.70 21.08 7.46
CA GLU A 26 -5.62 22.16 8.45
C GLU A 26 -6.98 22.44 9.11
N THR A 27 -8.09 22.18 8.40
CA THR A 27 -9.45 22.52 8.85
C THR A 27 -10.17 21.34 9.52
N SER A 28 -9.88 20.10 9.08
CA SER A 28 -10.54 18.86 9.53
C SER A 28 -10.02 18.35 10.89
N GLY A 29 -9.80 19.26 11.85
CA GLY A 29 -9.17 18.99 13.15
C GLY A 29 -9.64 17.68 13.76
N SER A 30 -8.69 16.75 13.98
CA SER A 30 -8.85 15.40 14.55
C SER A 30 -10.25 14.83 14.37
N GLU A 31 -10.65 14.55 13.12
CA GLU A 31 -11.89 13.80 12.89
C GLU A 31 -11.82 12.50 13.70
N LYS A 32 -12.69 12.40 14.70
CA LYS A 32 -12.79 11.26 15.59
C LYS A 32 -12.96 9.99 14.76
N GLU A 33 -12.23 8.94 15.14
CA GLU A 33 -12.21 7.57 14.58
C GLU A 33 -13.58 6.86 14.62
N ASN A 34 -14.60 7.47 14.05
CA ASN A 34 -15.92 6.87 13.96
C ASN A 34 -15.97 6.04 12.69
N LYS A 35 -15.79 4.74 12.84
CA LYS A 35 -16.01 3.77 11.75
C LYS A 35 -17.36 4.02 11.10
N ARG A 36 -17.34 4.28 9.80
CA ARG A 36 -18.56 4.61 9.06
C ARG A 36 -19.44 3.36 8.93
N SER A 37 -20.75 3.56 8.93
CA SER A 37 -21.71 2.45 8.76
C SER A 37 -21.82 1.97 7.29
N LYS A 38 -21.53 2.85 6.32
CA LYS A 38 -21.56 2.59 4.87
C LYS A 38 -20.29 3.10 4.22
N PHE A 39 -19.96 2.63 3.01
CA PHE A 39 -18.85 3.18 2.22
C PHE A 39 -19.02 4.68 1.95
N ALA A 40 -17.88 5.36 1.79
CA ALA A 40 -17.85 6.74 1.36
C ALA A 40 -18.35 6.87 -0.08
N SER A 41 -18.93 8.02 -0.41
CA SER A 41 -19.28 8.32 -1.81
C SER A 41 -18.03 8.50 -2.65
N LEU A 42 -16.95 9.03 -2.03
CA LEU A 42 -15.63 9.21 -2.61
C LEU A 42 -14.59 8.73 -1.61
N THR A 43 -13.50 8.14 -2.13
CA THR A 43 -12.37 7.74 -1.28
C THR A 43 -11.73 8.97 -0.64
N GLN A 44 -11.57 8.95 0.68
CA GLN A 44 -11.06 10.09 1.44
C GLN A 44 -9.59 10.38 1.11
N ASP A 45 -8.78 9.34 0.84
CA ASP A 45 -7.44 9.53 0.30
C ASP A 45 -7.50 9.90 -1.19
N THR A 46 -7.29 11.19 -1.48
CA THR A 46 -7.33 11.74 -2.84
C THR A 46 -6.25 11.17 -3.76
N CYS A 47 -5.18 10.59 -3.21
CA CYS A 47 -4.10 9.95 -3.95
C CYS A 47 -4.19 8.42 -3.96
N PHE A 48 -5.30 7.84 -3.45
CA PHE A 48 -5.44 6.38 -3.30
C PHE A 48 -5.09 5.61 -4.58
N TRP A 49 -5.69 5.99 -5.72
CA TRP A 49 -5.43 5.29 -6.98
C TRP A 49 -4.01 5.47 -7.49
N ALA A 50 -3.38 6.62 -7.24
CA ALA A 50 -1.97 6.80 -7.58
C ALA A 50 -1.07 5.87 -6.76
N LYS A 51 -1.36 5.70 -5.46
CA LYS A 51 -0.65 4.76 -4.59
C LYS A 51 -0.85 3.30 -5.01
N VAL A 52 -2.06 2.93 -5.48
CA VAL A 52 -2.31 1.59 -6.04
C VAL A 52 -1.41 1.34 -7.25
N GLU A 53 -1.32 2.27 -8.18
CA GLU A 53 -0.48 2.10 -9.38
C GLU A 53 1.03 2.09 -9.04
N GLU A 54 1.48 2.92 -8.09
CA GLU A 54 2.86 2.86 -7.58
C GLU A 54 3.17 1.52 -6.90
N ALA A 55 2.24 1.01 -6.08
CA ALA A 55 2.40 -0.27 -5.40
C ALA A 55 2.37 -1.46 -6.37
N ARG A 56 1.67 -1.34 -7.50
CA ARG A 56 1.71 -2.32 -8.60
C ARG A 56 3.07 -2.35 -9.28
N ASP A 57 3.60 -1.18 -9.65
CA ASP A 57 4.94 -1.08 -10.25
C ASP A 57 6.02 -1.67 -9.32
N LEU A 58 5.92 -1.41 -8.02
CA LEU A 58 6.83 -1.99 -7.01
C LEU A 58 6.69 -3.51 -6.90
N LEU A 59 5.46 -4.04 -6.96
CA LEU A 59 5.20 -5.47 -6.88
C LEU A 59 5.74 -6.21 -8.12
N ASP A 60 5.59 -5.62 -9.30
CA ASP A 60 6.14 -6.13 -10.54
C ASP A 60 7.68 -6.08 -10.56
N ALA A 61 8.27 -5.03 -9.98
CA ALA A 61 9.72 -4.93 -9.81
C ALA A 61 10.25 -6.05 -8.90
N LEU A 62 9.60 -6.30 -7.76
CA LEU A 62 9.94 -7.40 -6.84
C LEU A 62 9.87 -8.77 -7.51
N ARG A 63 8.81 -9.01 -8.29
CA ARG A 63 8.63 -10.25 -9.07
C ARG A 63 9.73 -10.44 -10.10
N SER A 64 10.20 -9.35 -10.71
CA SER A 64 11.17 -9.39 -11.81
C SER A 64 12.62 -9.54 -11.33
N THR A 65 12.98 -8.95 -10.18
CA THR A 65 14.37 -8.97 -9.70
C THR A 65 14.72 -10.19 -8.84
N GLY A 66 13.77 -10.72 -8.06
CA GLY A 66 14.01 -11.85 -7.16
C GLY A 66 15.07 -11.60 -6.08
N ASP A 67 15.46 -10.35 -5.85
CA ASP A 67 16.60 -9.98 -5.02
C ASP A 67 16.17 -9.60 -3.58
N PRO A 68 16.70 -10.25 -2.53
CA PRO A 68 16.44 -9.92 -1.13
C PRO A 68 16.98 -8.56 -0.67
N SER A 69 17.80 -7.85 -1.47
CA SER A 69 18.22 -6.46 -1.19
C SER A 69 17.05 -5.44 -1.23
N GLN A 70 15.86 -5.89 -1.58
CA GLN A 70 14.64 -5.10 -1.79
C GLN A 70 13.76 -4.92 -0.54
N SER A 71 14.31 -5.07 0.66
CA SER A 71 13.61 -4.82 1.94
C SER A 71 12.87 -3.48 1.94
N GLN A 72 13.50 -2.42 1.42
CA GLN A 72 12.91 -1.08 1.31
C GLN A 72 11.65 -1.01 0.43
N TYR A 73 11.52 -1.86 -0.60
CA TYR A 73 10.33 -1.88 -1.46
C TYR A 73 9.21 -2.66 -0.81
N TRP A 74 9.55 -3.75 -0.12
CA TRP A 74 8.62 -4.47 0.74
C TRP A 74 8.04 -3.61 1.84
N GLU A 75 8.86 -2.84 2.55
CA GLU A 75 8.40 -1.90 3.58
C GLU A 75 7.39 -0.89 3.02
N LYS A 76 7.66 -0.32 1.83
CA LYS A 76 6.75 0.62 1.17
C LYS A 76 5.41 -0.02 0.78
N ILE A 77 5.46 -1.22 0.19
CA ILE A 77 4.27 -1.97 -0.20
C ILE A 77 3.45 -2.38 1.02
N ASP A 78 4.09 -2.87 2.08
CA ASP A 78 3.44 -3.33 3.31
C ASP A 78 2.82 -2.15 4.09
N SER A 79 3.51 -1.00 4.11
CA SER A 79 2.98 0.25 4.66
C SER A 79 1.73 0.71 3.90
N PHE A 80 1.75 0.65 2.57
CA PHE A 80 0.57 0.97 1.76
C PHE A 80 -0.56 -0.04 2.00
N ALA A 81 -0.28 -1.35 2.03
CA ALA A 81 -1.28 -2.39 2.29
C ALA A 81 -1.98 -2.17 3.64
N SER A 82 -1.20 -1.88 4.69
CA SER A 82 -1.71 -1.59 6.03
C SER A 82 -2.57 -0.33 6.04
N SER A 83 -2.12 0.75 5.41
CA SER A 83 -2.87 2.01 5.31
C SER A 83 -4.19 1.84 4.55
N ALA A 84 -4.16 1.11 3.43
CA ALA A 84 -5.34 0.85 2.61
C ALA A 84 -6.34 -0.05 3.34
N LYS A 85 -5.86 -1.05 4.09
CA LYS A 85 -6.71 -1.90 4.94
C LYS A 85 -7.48 -1.06 5.96
N THR A 86 -6.81 -0.15 6.66
CA THR A 86 -7.47 0.76 7.62
C THR A 86 -8.57 1.60 6.95
N LEU A 87 -8.30 2.16 5.76
CA LEU A 87 -9.31 2.93 5.01
C LEU A 87 -10.53 2.07 4.62
N VAL A 88 -10.30 0.82 4.23
CA VAL A 88 -11.39 -0.11 3.88
C VAL A 88 -12.20 -0.49 5.12
N GLU A 89 -11.55 -0.81 6.24
CA GLU A 89 -12.20 -1.18 7.51
C GLU A 89 -13.04 -0.05 8.10
N ASN A 90 -12.56 1.19 7.98
CA ASN A 90 -13.30 2.38 8.39
C ASN A 90 -14.40 2.78 7.40
N LYS A 91 -14.43 2.15 6.22
CA LYS A 91 -15.29 2.46 5.07
C LYS A 91 -15.11 3.89 4.55
N ASP A 92 -13.86 4.38 4.62
CA ASP A 92 -13.42 5.68 4.09
C ASP A 92 -13.12 5.64 2.58
N VAL A 93 -13.36 4.49 1.95
CA VAL A 93 -13.21 4.27 0.51
C VAL A 93 -14.56 4.27 -0.20
N SER A 94 -14.55 4.57 -1.50
CA SER A 94 -15.70 4.25 -2.38
C SER A 94 -15.91 2.74 -2.46
N ILE A 95 -17.15 2.31 -2.69
CA ILE A 95 -17.47 0.91 -2.98
C ILE A 95 -16.72 0.37 -4.20
N ASP A 96 -16.34 1.24 -5.13
CA ASP A 96 -15.57 0.87 -6.32
C ASP A 96 -14.17 0.34 -5.98
N VAL A 97 -13.60 0.77 -4.85
CA VAL A 97 -12.29 0.28 -4.37
C VAL A 97 -12.37 -1.22 -4.07
N VAL A 98 -13.45 -1.69 -3.46
CA VAL A 98 -13.63 -3.10 -3.06
C VAL A 98 -14.35 -3.93 -4.13
N ALA A 99 -14.64 -3.36 -5.30
CA ALA A 99 -15.22 -4.11 -6.41
C ALA A 99 -14.29 -5.24 -6.87
N LYS A 100 -14.86 -6.39 -7.28
CA LYS A 100 -14.12 -7.61 -7.60
C LYS A 100 -12.94 -7.42 -8.57
N ASN A 101 -13.14 -6.59 -9.59
CA ASN A 101 -12.15 -6.35 -10.65
C ASN A 101 -11.53 -4.94 -10.56
N SER A 102 -11.62 -4.28 -9.40
CA SER A 102 -10.96 -2.99 -9.21
C SER A 102 -9.45 -3.15 -9.23
N SER A 103 -8.72 -2.08 -9.57
CA SER A 103 -7.26 -2.13 -9.55
C SER A 103 -6.70 -2.51 -8.18
N TYR A 104 -7.37 -2.07 -7.11
CA TYR A 104 -7.00 -2.39 -5.73
C TYR A 104 -7.24 -3.86 -5.39
N SER A 105 -8.41 -4.41 -5.71
CA SER A 105 -8.75 -5.81 -5.40
C SER A 105 -7.82 -6.79 -6.12
N LEU A 106 -7.48 -6.50 -7.38
CA LEU A 106 -6.52 -7.30 -8.15
C LEU A 106 -5.11 -7.19 -7.56
N TRP A 107 -4.66 -5.98 -7.25
CA TRP A 107 -3.35 -5.78 -6.61
C TRP A 107 -3.25 -6.45 -5.24
N LEU A 108 -4.30 -6.38 -4.42
CA LEU A 108 -4.32 -6.98 -3.09
C LEU A 108 -4.22 -8.51 -3.17
N LYS A 109 -4.87 -9.13 -4.15
CA LYS A 109 -4.74 -10.57 -4.41
C LYS A 109 -3.28 -10.93 -4.74
N ASP A 110 -2.69 -10.19 -5.67
CA ASP A 110 -1.32 -10.38 -6.14
C ASP A 110 -0.28 -10.19 -5.02
N TYR A 111 -0.48 -9.17 -4.18
CA TYR A 111 0.36 -8.89 -3.01
C TYR A 111 0.27 -10.02 -1.97
N ASN A 112 -0.94 -10.50 -1.66
CA ASN A 112 -1.12 -11.60 -0.70
C ASN A 112 -0.46 -12.89 -1.18
N GLU A 113 -0.57 -13.20 -2.47
CA GLU A 113 0.09 -14.36 -3.07
C GLU A 113 1.63 -14.28 -2.93
N LEU A 114 2.22 -13.12 -3.28
CA LEU A 114 3.66 -12.93 -3.17
C LEU A 114 4.13 -12.96 -1.71
N LYS A 115 3.39 -12.33 -0.79
CA LYS A 115 3.68 -12.33 0.65
C LYS A 115 3.66 -13.76 1.22
N SER A 116 2.67 -14.56 0.85
CA SER A 116 2.60 -15.98 1.25
C SER A 116 3.80 -16.78 0.74
N GLN A 117 4.23 -16.57 -0.50
CA GLN A 117 5.43 -17.24 -1.02
C GLN A 117 6.67 -16.89 -0.19
N MET A 118 6.86 -15.61 0.16
CA MET A 118 8.01 -15.20 0.98
C MET A 118 8.00 -15.76 2.40
N GLU A 119 6.84 -15.79 3.06
CA GLU A 119 6.73 -16.41 4.40
C GLU A 119 7.00 -17.93 4.33
N LEU A 120 6.62 -18.59 3.24
CA LEU A 120 6.94 -20.01 3.00
C LEU A 120 8.44 -20.26 2.73
N PHE A 121 9.19 -19.28 2.24
CA PHE A 121 10.65 -19.34 2.07
C PHE A 121 11.44 -18.90 3.32
N ARG A 122 10.75 -18.42 4.37
CA ARG A 122 11.32 -18.10 5.68
C ARG A 122 11.83 -19.28 6.56
N PRO A 123 11.64 -20.59 6.28
CA PRO A 123 12.07 -21.63 7.23
C PRO A 123 13.58 -21.95 7.31
N GLN A 124 14.48 -21.33 6.54
CA GLN A 124 15.87 -21.84 6.43
C GLN A 124 17.00 -20.99 7.04
N PHE A 125 16.72 -19.83 7.65
CA PHE A 125 17.78 -19.00 8.26
C PHE A 125 17.79 -18.93 9.79
N LEU A 126 16.95 -19.70 10.48
CA LEU A 126 16.86 -19.71 11.95
C LEU A 126 17.29 -21.03 12.59
N SER A 127 18.06 -21.88 11.90
CA SER A 127 18.57 -23.15 12.44
C SER A 127 20.05 -23.15 12.82
N PHE A 128 20.78 -22.04 12.74
CA PHE A 128 22.24 -22.02 12.98
C PHE A 128 22.70 -21.29 14.25
N ALA A 129 21.80 -20.92 15.17
CA ALA A 129 22.17 -20.19 16.39
C ALA A 129 21.91 -20.98 17.69
N ASN A 130 21.84 -22.31 17.62
CA ASN A 130 21.77 -23.18 18.80
C ASN A 130 22.80 -24.31 18.68
N GLU A 131 24.09 -23.99 18.56
CA GLU A 131 25.14 -24.94 18.87
C GLU A 131 26.32 -24.20 19.55
N GLU A 132 26.58 -24.64 20.78
CA GLU A 132 27.74 -24.39 21.64
C GLU A 132 27.91 -23.03 22.36
N MET A 133 27.56 -23.03 23.65
CA MET A 133 28.56 -22.91 24.74
C MET A 133 27.89 -23.30 26.06
N VAL A 134 28.17 -24.51 26.56
CA VAL A 134 28.00 -24.86 27.98
C VAL A 134 29.42 -25.05 28.55
N PRO A 135 29.76 -24.48 29.73
CA PRO A 135 31.12 -24.48 30.27
C PRO A 135 31.65 -25.85 30.68
#